data_AF-A0A2T2NRY5-F1
#
_entry.id   AF-A0A2T2NRY5-F1
#
_cell.length_a   1.000
_cell.length_b   1.000
_cell.length_c   1.000
_cell.angle_alpha   90.00
_cell.angle_beta   90.00
_cell.angle_gamma   90.00
#
_symmetry.space_group_name_H-M   'P 1'
#
loop_
_entity.id
_entity.type
_entity.pdbx_description
1 polymer ?
#
loop_
_entity_poly.entity_id
_entity_poly.type
_entity_poly.pdbx_seq_one_letter_code
_entity_poly.pdbx_strand_id
1 'polypeptide(L)'
;MSIEHVDTNGTSNGTNHNGQHHSNGSTQERSNGDAQSGLANGDANKAEDARHLIEVRDTPDAGLGVFALGRIPRGTRILCEPLLLALNGGEDPREILNVFSKLCSADKARYMQLHPFAPPVRKDKVRQYMKKKWDQLDDWERKVIGIYDANSFEVGVFHLPSRINHSCIPNVHYEFNPEIERGTFHAVSDIEAGAELLISYINGGNRTKAWRQPKLDQWGFVCQCAACGDDEEGKKREARRKEMYDLDQKLAVQSAYGTQMTPMQALKTATKLASLQIAEGIANRELRVSYHDAARYSLEIKNAKMALLWAEKERDHERICLGEDHPVFKAVSARVGLLKDIAEGRVQFDKSFLEYFE
;
A
#
# COMPACT_ATOMS: atom_id res chain seq x y z
N MET A 1 53.28 0.43 -8.89
CA MET A 1 52.28 1.43 -8.47
C MET A 1 51.04 1.16 -9.29
N SER A 2 50.18 0.32 -8.74
CA SER A 2 48.96 -0.20 -9.36
C SER A 2 47.90 -0.08 -8.28
N ILE A 3 46.82 0.63 -8.58
CA ILE A 3 45.71 0.87 -7.65
C ILE A 3 44.74 -0.31 -7.81
N GLU A 4 44.70 -1.17 -6.80
CA GLU A 4 43.73 -2.27 -6.68
C GLU A 4 42.37 -1.70 -6.26
N HIS A 5 41.32 -2.17 -6.95
CA HIS A 5 39.93 -2.00 -6.54
C HIS A 5 39.66 -2.82 -5.28
N VAL A 6 39.14 -2.15 -4.25
CA VAL A 6 38.68 -2.80 -3.02
C VAL A 6 37.23 -3.21 -3.23
N ASP A 7 37.03 -4.52 -3.40
CA ASP A 7 35.73 -5.17 -3.22
C ASP A 7 35.36 -5.14 -1.73
N THR A 8 34.34 -4.37 -1.37
CA THR A 8 33.71 -4.45 -0.04
C THR A 8 32.47 -5.34 -0.10
N ASN A 9 32.69 -6.64 0.11
CA ASN A 9 31.66 -7.53 0.64
C ASN A 9 31.32 -7.08 2.07
N GLY A 10 30.33 -6.19 2.18
CA GLY A 10 29.75 -5.74 3.44
C GLY A 10 28.25 -5.99 3.42
N THR A 11 27.81 -6.92 4.27
CA THR A 11 26.41 -7.15 4.65
C THR A 11 25.71 -5.83 4.98
N SER A 12 24.91 -5.32 4.05
CA SER A 12 24.00 -4.21 4.29
C SER A 12 22.71 -4.76 4.87
N ASN A 13 22.51 -4.52 6.17
CA ASN A 13 21.19 -4.59 6.80
C ASN A 13 20.29 -3.59 6.08
N GLY A 14 19.51 -4.08 5.13
CA GLY A 14 18.41 -3.35 4.54
C GLY A 14 17.39 -3.08 5.63
N THR A 15 17.32 -1.84 6.08
CA THR A 15 16.23 -1.33 6.90
C THR A 15 14.94 -1.44 6.09
N ASN A 16 14.17 -2.49 6.39
CA ASN A 16 12.74 -2.56 6.11
C ASN A 16 12.10 -1.31 6.73
N HIS A 17 11.69 -0.35 5.91
CA HIS A 17 10.62 0.57 6.30
C HIS A 17 9.30 -0.20 6.25
N ASN A 18 9.13 -1.07 7.26
CA ASN A 18 7.80 -1.35 7.79
C ASN A 18 7.40 -0.10 8.57
N GLY A 19 6.34 0.57 8.14
CA GLY A 19 5.67 1.58 8.95
C GLY A 19 5.10 0.91 10.19
N GLN A 20 5.89 0.82 11.25
CA GLN A 20 5.38 0.55 12.59
C GLN A 20 4.70 1.82 13.08
N HIS A 21 3.38 1.86 12.97
CA HIS A 21 2.57 2.76 13.79
C HIS A 21 2.76 2.35 15.26
N HIS A 22 3.56 3.13 15.99
CA HIS A 22 3.64 3.06 17.44
C HIS A 22 2.35 3.63 18.05
N SER A 23 1.38 2.77 18.34
CA SER A 23 0.32 3.09 19.30
C SER A 23 0.85 2.81 20.71
N ASN A 24 1.09 3.87 21.49
CA ASN A 24 1.40 3.77 22.91
C ASN A 24 0.21 3.17 23.67
N GLY A 25 0.31 1.87 24.00
CA GLY A 25 -0.61 1.18 24.90
C GLY A 25 -0.16 1.33 26.35
N SER A 26 -0.84 2.18 27.12
CA SER A 26 -0.82 2.13 28.57
C SER A 26 -1.51 0.83 29.03
N THR A 27 -0.82 0.12 29.92
CA THR A 27 -1.30 -1.10 30.56
C THR A 27 -2.48 -0.80 31.48
N GLN A 28 -3.66 -1.29 31.12
CA GLN A 28 -4.72 -1.59 32.08
C GLN A 28 -5.21 -3.01 31.86
N GLU A 29 -4.94 -3.85 32.86
CA GLU A 29 -5.47 -5.19 33.03
C GLU A 29 -7.00 -5.18 32.92
N ARG A 30 -7.56 -6.04 32.07
CA ARG A 30 -8.95 -6.47 32.21
C ARG A 30 -9.05 -7.99 32.11
N SER A 31 -9.66 -8.51 33.17
CA SER A 31 -9.98 -9.89 33.48
C SER A 31 -10.88 -10.56 32.46
N ASN A 32 -10.66 -11.87 32.29
CA ASN A 32 -11.52 -12.83 31.60
C ASN A 32 -13.01 -12.66 31.98
N GLY A 33 -13.86 -12.58 30.96
CA GLY A 33 -15.30 -12.72 31.07
C GLY A 33 -15.85 -13.18 29.72
N ASP A 34 -16.50 -14.35 29.73
CA ASP A 34 -17.13 -15.01 28.60
C ASP A 34 -18.09 -14.09 27.81
N ALA A 35 -18.00 -14.12 26.49
CA ALA A 35 -19.03 -13.58 25.60
C ALA A 35 -19.16 -14.45 24.34
N GLN A 36 -19.91 -15.55 24.46
CA GLN A 36 -20.68 -16.09 23.34
C GLN A 36 -22.06 -15.43 23.36
N SER A 37 -22.43 -14.69 22.30
CA SER A 37 -23.76 -14.75 21.67
C SER A 37 -23.92 -13.70 20.57
N GLY A 38 -24.39 -14.14 19.40
CA GLY A 38 -25.24 -13.34 18.51
C GLY A 38 -24.58 -12.46 17.45
N LEU A 39 -24.12 -13.04 16.33
CA LEU A 39 -24.03 -12.32 15.07
C LEU A 39 -25.02 -12.91 14.05
N ALA A 40 -26.28 -12.55 14.24
CA ALA A 40 -27.31 -12.57 13.22
C ALA A 40 -28.19 -11.34 13.43
N ASN A 41 -27.83 -10.23 12.79
CA ASN A 41 -28.72 -9.19 12.25
C ASN A 41 -27.93 -7.96 11.81
N GLY A 42 -28.31 -7.40 10.66
CA GLY A 42 -28.15 -5.97 10.41
C GLY A 42 -27.23 -5.59 9.26
N ASP A 43 -27.73 -5.75 8.04
CA ASP A 43 -27.19 -5.22 6.79
C ASP A 43 -27.33 -3.67 6.71
N ALA A 44 -26.97 -2.94 7.77
CA ALA A 44 -27.40 -1.57 8.03
C ALA A 44 -26.25 -0.54 8.20
N ASN A 45 -25.05 -0.84 7.67
CA ASN A 45 -24.02 0.19 7.46
C ASN A 45 -23.02 -0.24 6.36
N LYS A 46 -23.53 -0.69 5.20
CA LYS A 46 -22.67 -0.86 4.03
C LYS A 46 -22.25 0.55 3.60
N ALA A 47 -21.03 0.96 3.95
CA ALA A 47 -20.42 2.12 3.32
C ALA A 47 -20.58 1.95 1.81
N GLU A 48 -21.26 2.90 1.17
CA GLU A 48 -21.63 2.78 -0.24
C GLU A 48 -20.37 2.59 -1.09
N ASP A 49 -20.41 1.63 -2.00
CA ASP A 49 -19.37 1.40 -2.99
C ASP A 49 -19.96 1.19 -4.38
N ALA A 50 -19.11 1.36 -5.39
CA ALA A 50 -19.49 1.31 -6.78
C ALA A 50 -19.27 -0.08 -7.42
N ARG A 51 -19.43 -1.17 -6.65
CA ARG A 51 -19.18 -2.55 -7.15
C ARG A 51 -20.06 -2.94 -8.34
N HIS A 52 -21.18 -2.25 -8.54
CA HIS A 52 -22.07 -2.45 -9.69
C HIS A 52 -21.47 -1.94 -11.01
N LEU A 53 -20.37 -1.16 -10.96
CA LEU A 53 -19.66 -0.65 -12.14
C LEU A 53 -18.53 -1.58 -12.61
N ILE A 54 -18.38 -2.75 -12.00
CA ILE A 54 -17.30 -3.69 -12.33
C ILE A 54 -17.82 -5.10 -12.57
N GLU A 55 -17.02 -5.89 -13.27
CA GLU A 55 -17.24 -7.32 -13.44
C GLU A 55 -15.93 -8.09 -13.38
N VAL A 56 -16.02 -9.38 -13.06
CA VAL A 56 -14.88 -10.30 -13.09
C VAL A 56 -14.90 -11.04 -14.40
N ARG A 57 -13.75 -11.08 -15.10
CA ARG A 57 -13.59 -11.79 -16.37
C ARG A 57 -12.34 -12.68 -16.32
N ASP A 58 -12.32 -13.73 -17.13
CA ASP A 58 -11.08 -14.46 -17.40
C ASP A 58 -10.11 -13.58 -18.19
N THR A 59 -8.82 -13.72 -17.89
CA THR A 59 -7.72 -13.10 -18.62
C THR A 59 -6.84 -14.19 -19.22
N PRO A 60 -6.25 -13.97 -20.41
CA PRO A 60 -5.42 -14.99 -21.06
C PRO A 60 -4.23 -15.45 -20.20
N ASP A 61 -3.62 -14.51 -19.47
CA ASP A 61 -2.31 -14.72 -18.84
C ASP A 61 -2.31 -14.64 -17.30
N ALA A 62 -3.39 -14.14 -16.68
CA ALA A 62 -3.45 -13.91 -15.22
C ALA A 62 -4.64 -14.62 -14.52
N GLY A 63 -5.34 -15.49 -15.23
CA GLY A 63 -6.50 -16.21 -14.68
C GLY A 63 -7.74 -15.32 -14.65
N LEU A 64 -7.99 -14.64 -13.53
CA LEU A 64 -9.14 -13.72 -13.40
C LEU A 64 -8.64 -12.29 -13.27
N GLY A 65 -9.45 -11.34 -13.75
CA GLY A 65 -9.24 -9.91 -13.60
C GLY A 65 -10.55 -9.19 -13.30
N VAL A 66 -10.44 -7.97 -12.79
CA VAL A 66 -11.59 -7.10 -12.53
C VAL A 66 -11.62 -5.98 -13.56
N PHE A 67 -12.74 -5.77 -14.23
CA PHE A 67 -12.87 -4.83 -15.34
C PHE A 67 -14.02 -3.87 -15.10
N ALA A 68 -13.88 -2.65 -15.61
CA ALA A 68 -14.94 -1.66 -15.56
C ALA A 68 -16.04 -1.96 -16.59
N LEU A 69 -17.31 -1.93 -16.16
CA LEU A 69 -18.50 -2.02 -17.03
C LEU A 69 -18.82 -0.68 -17.71
N GLY A 70 -18.41 0.42 -17.09
CA GLY A 70 -18.61 1.79 -17.56
C GLY A 70 -17.48 2.70 -17.08
N ARG A 71 -17.53 3.99 -17.40
CA ARG A 71 -16.55 4.95 -16.90
C ARG A 71 -16.64 5.07 -15.38
N ILE A 72 -15.53 4.88 -14.67
CA ILE A 72 -15.38 5.07 -13.23
C ILE A 72 -14.53 6.32 -13.01
N PRO A 73 -15.11 7.42 -12.47
CA PRO A 73 -14.35 8.63 -12.19
C PRO A 73 -13.28 8.44 -11.10
N ARG A 74 -12.18 9.18 -11.21
CA ARG A 74 -11.16 9.30 -10.15
C ARG A 74 -11.79 9.70 -8.80
N GLY A 75 -11.36 9.02 -7.74
CA GLY A 75 -11.85 9.20 -6.37
C GLY A 75 -13.07 8.33 -6.02
N THR A 76 -13.61 7.58 -6.97
CA THR A 76 -14.72 6.65 -6.69
C THR A 76 -14.26 5.52 -5.78
N ARG A 77 -14.99 5.28 -4.68
CA ARG A 77 -14.85 4.05 -3.87
C ARG A 77 -15.49 2.89 -4.63
N ILE A 78 -14.67 2.04 -5.23
CA ILE A 78 -15.12 0.92 -6.06
C ILE A 78 -15.57 -0.23 -5.17
N LEU A 79 -14.80 -0.55 -4.13
CA LEU A 79 -15.09 -1.64 -3.19
C LEU A 79 -14.90 -1.21 -1.74
N CYS A 80 -15.78 -1.71 -0.88
CA CYS A 80 -15.70 -1.67 0.57
C CYS A 80 -16.03 -3.07 1.13
N GLU A 81 -15.01 -3.92 1.26
CA GLU A 81 -15.20 -5.35 1.53
C GLU A 81 -14.68 -5.75 2.92
N PRO A 82 -15.42 -6.57 3.69
CA PRO A 82 -14.90 -7.13 4.93
C PRO A 82 -13.90 -8.24 4.60
N LEU A 83 -13.01 -8.54 5.55
CA LEU A 83 -12.07 -9.64 5.43
C LEU A 83 -12.81 -10.98 5.28
N LEU A 84 -12.38 -11.79 4.32
CA LEU A 84 -12.78 -13.19 4.21
C LEU A 84 -12.00 -14.06 5.21
N LEU A 85 -10.72 -13.74 5.39
CA LEU A 85 -9.85 -14.34 6.40
C LEU A 85 -9.00 -13.23 7.01
N ALA A 86 -9.21 -12.94 8.30
CA ALA A 86 -8.44 -11.94 9.03
C ALA A 86 -7.18 -12.55 9.64
N LEU A 87 -6.02 -12.09 9.20
CA LEU A 87 -4.72 -12.49 9.72
C LEU A 87 -3.71 -11.40 9.37
N ASN A 88 -3.15 -10.74 10.38
CA ASN A 88 -2.01 -9.86 10.20
C ASN A 88 -0.73 -10.69 10.38
N GLY A 89 -0.01 -10.94 9.28
CA GLY A 89 1.16 -11.82 9.26
C GLY A 89 0.95 -13.07 8.42
N GLY A 90 1.16 -14.25 9.01
CA GLY A 90 1.11 -15.54 8.29
C GLY A 90 2.47 -16.07 7.84
N GLU A 91 3.57 -15.62 8.47
CA GLU A 91 4.89 -16.22 8.28
C GLU A 91 4.91 -17.70 8.69
N ASP A 92 4.25 -18.04 9.79
CA ASP A 92 4.03 -19.41 10.22
C ASP A 92 2.81 -20.02 9.49
N PRO A 93 3.01 -21.04 8.63
CA PRO A 93 1.89 -21.67 7.91
C PRO A 93 0.83 -22.28 8.83
N ARG A 94 1.17 -22.62 10.08
CA ARG A 94 0.24 -23.19 11.06
C ARG A 94 -0.84 -22.17 11.48
N GLU A 95 -0.50 -20.89 11.51
CA GLU A 95 -1.47 -19.82 11.81
C GLU A 95 -2.52 -19.72 10.72
N ILE A 96 -2.11 -19.80 9.45
CA ILE A 96 -3.00 -19.77 8.30
C ILE A 96 -4.00 -20.93 8.37
N LEU A 97 -3.51 -22.15 8.59
CA LEU A 97 -4.36 -23.34 8.72
C LEU A 97 -5.34 -23.23 9.90
N ASN A 98 -4.86 -22.74 11.05
CA ASN A 98 -5.69 -22.55 12.24
C ASN A 98 -6.81 -21.52 12.00
N VAL A 99 -6.51 -20.36 11.43
CA VAL A 99 -7.53 -19.34 11.13
C VAL A 99 -8.51 -19.87 10.08
N PHE A 100 -8.03 -20.50 9.00
CA PHE A 100 -8.88 -21.11 7.99
C PHE A 100 -9.84 -22.16 8.58
N SER A 101 -9.36 -22.99 9.51
CA SER A 101 -10.17 -24.03 10.15
C SER A 101 -11.39 -23.46 10.91
N LYS A 102 -11.29 -22.22 11.38
CA LYS A 102 -12.34 -21.52 12.14
C LYS A 102 -13.38 -20.83 11.24
N LEU A 103 -13.11 -20.69 9.94
CA LEU A 103 -14.09 -20.15 9.00
C LEU A 103 -15.33 -21.04 8.89
N CYS A 104 -16.48 -20.40 8.66
CA CYS A 104 -17.72 -21.11 8.36
C CYS A 104 -17.62 -21.83 7.00
N SER A 105 -18.50 -22.82 6.75
CA SER A 105 -18.47 -23.60 5.51
C SER A 105 -18.61 -22.73 4.25
N ALA A 106 -19.42 -21.67 4.31
CA ALA A 106 -19.61 -20.75 3.19
C ALA A 106 -18.32 -19.97 2.87
N ASP A 107 -17.64 -19.44 3.89
CA ASP A 107 -16.40 -18.70 3.70
C ASP A 107 -15.22 -19.60 3.32
N LYS A 108 -15.17 -20.83 3.85
CA LYS A 108 -14.22 -21.86 3.36
C LYS A 108 -14.42 -22.12 1.87
N ALA A 109 -15.68 -22.25 1.42
CA ALA A 109 -15.99 -22.47 0.01
C ALA A 109 -15.53 -21.28 -0.86
N ARG A 110 -15.82 -20.04 -0.43
CA ARG A 110 -15.35 -18.81 -1.11
C ARG A 110 -13.82 -18.72 -1.15
N TYR A 111 -13.16 -18.97 -0.03
CA TYR A 111 -11.70 -18.95 0.06
C TYR A 111 -11.07 -19.97 -0.88
N MET A 112 -11.61 -21.19 -0.93
CA MET A 112 -11.08 -22.28 -1.77
C MET A 112 -11.29 -22.08 -3.28
N GLN A 113 -12.02 -21.03 -3.69
CA GLN A 113 -12.12 -20.58 -5.09
C GLN A 113 -10.97 -19.65 -5.50
N LEU A 114 -10.22 -19.10 -4.55
CA LEU A 114 -9.10 -18.20 -4.84
C LEU A 114 -7.91 -18.95 -5.43
N HIS A 115 -7.03 -18.22 -6.13
CA HIS A 115 -5.87 -18.80 -6.81
C HIS A 115 -4.80 -19.23 -5.80
N PRO A 116 -4.36 -20.51 -5.78
CA PRO A 116 -3.25 -20.94 -4.93
C PRO A 116 -1.89 -20.75 -5.62
N PHE A 117 -0.96 -20.06 -4.95
CA PHE A 117 0.45 -20.07 -5.32
C PHE A 117 1.34 -19.96 -4.08
N ALA A 118 2.30 -20.89 -3.93
CA ALA A 118 3.24 -20.90 -2.82
C ALA A 118 4.67 -20.67 -3.33
N PRO A 119 5.29 -19.50 -3.06
CA PRO A 119 6.65 -19.21 -3.51
C PRO A 119 7.69 -20.09 -2.78
N PRO A 120 8.93 -20.20 -3.29
CA PRO A 120 9.98 -21.00 -2.66
C PRO A 120 10.18 -20.70 -1.17
N VAL A 121 10.13 -19.42 -0.79
CA VAL A 121 10.26 -18.99 0.61
C VAL A 121 9.19 -19.61 1.51
N ARG A 122 7.96 -19.82 1.03
CA ARG A 122 6.92 -20.50 1.81
C ARG A 122 7.28 -21.95 2.08
N LYS A 123 7.85 -22.63 1.10
CA LYS A 123 8.25 -24.04 1.24
C LYS A 123 9.34 -24.18 2.31
N ASP A 124 10.26 -23.21 2.39
CA ASP A 124 11.24 -23.12 3.48
C ASP A 124 10.57 -22.88 4.85
N LYS A 125 9.55 -22.02 4.91
CA LYS A 125 8.77 -21.77 6.13
C LYS A 125 8.00 -23.00 6.60
N VAL A 126 7.41 -23.77 5.69
CA VAL A 126 6.79 -25.07 6.02
C VAL A 126 7.81 -26.02 6.65
N ARG A 127 9.01 -26.14 6.07
CA ARG A 127 10.10 -26.93 6.67
C ARG A 127 10.50 -26.41 8.05
N GLN A 128 10.62 -25.09 8.20
CA GLN A 128 11.03 -24.45 9.44
C GLN A 128 10.01 -24.67 10.58
N TYR A 129 8.73 -24.36 10.34
CA TYR A 129 7.69 -24.30 11.38
C TYR A 129 6.93 -25.61 11.56
N MET A 130 6.64 -26.33 10.48
CA MET A 130 5.86 -27.58 10.53
C MET A 130 6.74 -28.82 10.59
N LYS A 131 8.06 -28.69 10.39
CA LYS A 131 9.02 -29.80 10.33
C LYS A 131 8.66 -30.87 9.27
N LYS A 132 7.97 -30.42 8.20
CA LYS A 132 7.59 -31.23 7.04
C LYS A 132 8.16 -30.60 5.76
N LYS A 133 8.41 -31.40 4.74
CA LYS A 133 8.61 -30.87 3.38
C LYS A 133 7.25 -30.49 2.77
N TRP A 134 7.26 -29.57 1.80
CA TRP A 134 6.03 -29.08 1.15
C TRP A 134 5.18 -30.23 0.56
N ASP A 135 5.83 -31.20 -0.07
CA ASP A 135 5.21 -32.38 -0.68
C ASP A 135 4.65 -33.40 0.32
N GLN A 136 4.97 -33.27 1.61
CA GLN A 136 4.44 -34.10 2.70
C GLN A 136 3.18 -33.52 3.35
N LEU A 137 2.75 -32.33 2.93
CA LEU A 137 1.49 -31.73 3.36
C LEU A 137 0.32 -32.32 2.58
N ASP A 138 -0.84 -32.40 3.23
CA ASP A 138 -2.08 -32.78 2.55
C ASP A 138 -2.42 -31.75 1.46
N ASP A 139 -3.16 -32.17 0.44
CA ASP A 139 -3.58 -31.31 -0.68
C ASP A 139 -4.31 -30.05 -0.19
N TRP A 140 -5.17 -30.20 0.81
CA TRP A 140 -5.94 -29.10 1.37
C TRP A 140 -5.05 -28.13 2.15
N GLU A 141 -4.03 -28.60 2.88
CA GLU A 141 -3.08 -27.75 3.59
C GLU A 141 -2.27 -26.90 2.60
N ARG A 142 -1.72 -27.55 1.56
CA ARG A 142 -0.97 -26.88 0.48
C ARG A 142 -1.81 -25.83 -0.20
N LYS A 143 -3.07 -26.16 -0.52
CA LYS A 143 -4.00 -25.25 -1.18
C LYS A 143 -4.33 -24.05 -0.30
N VAL A 144 -4.64 -24.26 0.98
CA VAL A 144 -4.98 -23.18 1.92
C VAL A 144 -3.78 -22.23 2.10
N ILE A 145 -2.60 -22.78 2.33
CA ILE A 145 -1.38 -21.96 2.50
C ILE A 145 -1.07 -21.19 1.22
N GLY A 146 -1.12 -21.84 0.05
CA GLY A 146 -0.86 -21.19 -1.23
C GLY A 146 -1.89 -20.13 -1.60
N ILE A 147 -3.16 -20.30 -1.22
CA ILE A 147 -4.17 -19.24 -1.39
C ILE A 147 -3.80 -18.02 -0.55
N TYR A 148 -3.41 -18.22 0.71
CA TYR A 148 -3.02 -17.10 1.55
C TYR A 148 -1.85 -16.31 0.94
N ASP A 149 -0.77 -16.98 0.55
CA ASP A 149 0.43 -16.34 -0.01
C ASP A 149 0.16 -15.50 -1.26
N ALA A 150 -0.73 -15.97 -2.13
CA ALA A 150 -1.03 -15.32 -3.39
C ALA A 150 -2.04 -14.16 -3.24
N ASN A 151 -2.85 -14.16 -2.18
CA ASN A 151 -4.03 -13.29 -2.07
C ASN A 151 -4.06 -12.41 -0.82
N SER A 152 -3.07 -12.53 0.08
CA SER A 152 -2.99 -11.75 1.31
C SER A 152 -2.63 -10.28 1.05
N PHE A 153 -3.41 -9.40 1.66
CA PHE A 153 -3.10 -8.01 1.92
C PHE A 153 -2.52 -7.88 3.34
N GLU A 154 -2.22 -6.66 3.79
CA GLU A 154 -1.61 -6.40 5.12
C GLU A 154 -2.37 -7.04 6.29
N VAL A 155 -3.70 -7.06 6.23
CA VAL A 155 -4.57 -7.50 7.33
C VAL A 155 -5.28 -8.84 7.08
N GLY A 156 -4.98 -9.50 5.94
CA GLY A 156 -5.54 -10.80 5.58
C GLY A 156 -6.04 -10.87 4.14
N VAL A 157 -7.04 -11.72 3.88
CA VAL A 157 -7.53 -12.03 2.54
C VAL A 157 -8.95 -11.49 2.35
N PHE A 158 -9.21 -10.85 1.21
CA PHE A 158 -10.55 -10.47 0.75
C PHE A 158 -11.02 -11.43 -0.35
N HIS A 159 -12.29 -11.42 -0.71
CA HIS A 159 -12.78 -12.35 -1.73
C HIS A 159 -12.68 -11.76 -3.14
N LEU A 160 -13.40 -10.66 -3.41
CA LEU A 160 -13.42 -10.05 -4.72
C LEU A 160 -12.11 -9.27 -5.03
N PRO A 161 -11.52 -8.50 -4.10
CA PRO A 161 -10.29 -7.77 -4.35
C PRO A 161 -9.08 -8.64 -4.68
N SER A 162 -9.07 -9.89 -4.23
CA SER A 162 -8.03 -10.87 -4.58
C SER A 162 -8.07 -11.29 -6.06
N ARG A 163 -9.01 -10.77 -6.85
CA ARG A 163 -9.07 -10.90 -8.32
C ARG A 163 -8.48 -9.69 -9.05
N ILE A 164 -8.11 -8.62 -8.35
CA ILE A 164 -7.58 -7.41 -8.97
C ILE A 164 -6.10 -7.63 -9.26
N ASN A 165 -5.72 -7.55 -10.53
CA ASN A 165 -4.35 -7.84 -10.98
C ASN A 165 -3.37 -6.71 -10.65
N HIS A 166 -2.08 -7.01 -10.86
CA HIS A 166 -0.99 -6.09 -10.58
C HIS A 166 -0.68 -5.13 -11.74
N SER A 167 -0.42 -3.87 -11.41
CA SER A 167 0.36 -2.95 -12.23
C SER A 167 1.30 -2.10 -11.36
N CYS A 168 2.49 -1.80 -11.88
CA CYS A 168 3.42 -0.85 -11.27
C CYS A 168 3.06 0.62 -11.55
N ILE A 169 2.01 0.84 -12.35
CA ILE A 169 1.28 2.10 -12.52
C ILE A 169 -0.20 1.74 -12.30
N PRO A 170 -0.63 1.54 -11.04
CA PRO A 170 -1.99 1.10 -10.74
C PRO A 170 -2.99 2.23 -10.97
N ASN A 171 -4.23 1.87 -11.33
CA ASN A 171 -5.37 2.79 -11.41
C ASN A 171 -6.33 2.65 -10.21
N VAL A 172 -6.08 1.68 -9.32
CA VAL A 172 -6.80 1.49 -8.05
C VAL A 172 -5.81 1.48 -6.88
N HIS A 173 -6.20 2.10 -5.76
CA HIS A 173 -5.45 2.03 -4.51
C HIS A 173 -6.27 1.32 -3.43
N TYR A 174 -5.60 0.44 -2.69
CA TYR A 174 -6.14 -0.28 -1.54
C TYR A 174 -5.62 0.35 -0.25
N GLU A 175 -6.52 0.53 0.73
CA GLU A 175 -6.17 0.79 2.12
C GLU A 175 -7.21 0.12 3.04
N PHE A 176 -6.77 -0.41 4.19
CA PHE A 176 -7.69 -0.89 5.22
C PHE A 176 -8.19 0.28 6.07
N ASN A 177 -9.51 0.49 6.13
CA ASN A 177 -10.09 1.49 7.00
C ASN A 177 -10.46 0.85 8.36
N PRO A 178 -9.76 1.22 9.45
CA PRO A 178 -10.00 0.62 10.77
C PRO A 178 -11.32 1.08 11.42
N GLU A 179 -11.88 2.22 11.04
CA GLU A 179 -13.13 2.74 11.64
C GLU A 179 -14.35 1.93 11.20
N ILE A 180 -14.30 1.36 10.01
CA ILE A 180 -15.37 0.55 9.43
C ILE A 180 -14.96 -0.92 9.24
N GLU A 181 -13.75 -1.28 9.68
CA GLU A 181 -13.13 -2.61 9.61
C GLU A 181 -13.20 -3.27 8.23
N ARG A 182 -12.92 -2.49 7.17
CA ARG A 182 -13.04 -2.94 5.77
C ARG A 182 -11.87 -2.52 4.92
N GLY A 183 -11.53 -3.38 3.95
CA GLY A 183 -10.67 -3.01 2.83
C GLY A 183 -11.41 -2.05 1.90
N THR A 184 -10.83 -0.89 1.66
CA THR A 184 -11.37 0.10 0.72
C THR A 184 -10.50 0.20 -0.52
N PHE A 185 -11.14 0.26 -1.68
CA PHE A 185 -10.46 0.29 -2.98
C PHE A 185 -10.98 1.48 -3.78
N HIS A 186 -10.12 2.46 -4.04
CA HIS A 186 -10.51 3.70 -4.71
C HIS A 186 -9.81 3.85 -6.07
N ALA A 187 -10.54 4.38 -7.05
CA ALA A 187 -9.96 4.75 -8.34
C ALA A 187 -9.01 5.95 -8.16
N VAL A 188 -7.72 5.80 -8.47
CA VAL A 188 -6.73 6.90 -8.37
C VAL A 188 -6.52 7.65 -9.68
N SER A 189 -7.11 7.13 -10.77
CA SER A 189 -7.29 7.79 -12.07
C SER A 189 -8.72 7.58 -12.56
N ASP A 190 -9.10 8.28 -13.63
CA ASP A 190 -10.28 7.87 -14.38
C ASP A 190 -10.02 6.48 -14.99
N ILE A 191 -11.05 5.63 -15.00
CA ILE A 191 -11.01 4.28 -15.58
C ILE A 191 -12.11 4.20 -16.62
N GLU A 192 -11.73 3.93 -17.87
CA GLU A 192 -12.68 3.84 -18.98
C GLU A 192 -13.41 2.50 -19.01
N ALA A 193 -14.57 2.47 -19.66
CA ALA A 193 -15.34 1.23 -19.85
C ALA A 193 -14.47 0.16 -20.52
N GLY A 194 -14.51 -1.06 -19.99
CA GLY A 194 -13.73 -2.20 -20.46
C GLY A 194 -12.28 -2.23 -19.95
N ALA A 195 -11.77 -1.17 -19.31
CA ALA A 195 -10.42 -1.19 -18.75
C ALA A 195 -10.32 -2.09 -17.52
N GLU A 196 -9.16 -2.71 -17.33
CA GLU A 196 -8.86 -3.51 -16.13
C GLU A 196 -8.55 -2.62 -14.93
N LEU A 197 -9.05 -3.02 -13.76
CA LEU A 197 -8.69 -2.44 -12.47
C LEU A 197 -7.42 -3.13 -11.99
N LEU A 198 -6.43 -2.33 -11.61
CA LEU A 198 -5.09 -2.78 -11.29
C LEU A 198 -4.60 -2.10 -10.01
N ILE A 199 -4.09 -2.89 -9.07
CA ILE A 199 -3.43 -2.43 -7.84
C ILE A 199 -1.92 -2.68 -7.90
N SER A 200 -1.15 -2.08 -6.99
CA SER A 200 0.24 -2.47 -6.81
C SER A 200 0.34 -3.53 -5.71
N TYR A 201 0.93 -4.69 -6.01
CA TYR A 201 1.20 -5.74 -5.02
C TYR A 201 2.43 -5.42 -4.16
N ILE A 202 3.23 -4.45 -4.60
CA ILE A 202 4.48 -4.04 -3.96
C ILE A 202 4.48 -2.54 -3.72
N ASN A 203 5.14 -2.10 -2.64
CA ASN A 203 5.47 -0.69 -2.43
C ASN A 203 6.79 -0.39 -3.15
N GLY A 204 6.71 0.25 -4.31
CA GLY A 204 7.83 0.28 -5.26
C GLY A 204 7.61 1.16 -6.48
N GLY A 205 6.67 2.11 -6.44
CA GLY A 205 6.45 3.09 -7.49
C GLY A 205 7.73 3.87 -7.82
N ASN A 206 8.50 4.26 -6.81
CA ASN A 206 9.80 4.91 -7.03
C ASN A 206 10.94 3.95 -7.41
N ARG A 207 10.74 2.62 -7.42
CA ARG A 207 11.80 1.61 -7.61
C ARG A 207 11.97 1.19 -9.07
N THR A 208 13.20 0.85 -9.43
CA THR A 208 13.60 0.32 -10.73
C THR A 208 12.96 -1.03 -11.05
N LYS A 209 12.82 -1.38 -12.33
CA LYS A 209 12.39 -2.71 -12.82
C LYS A 209 13.24 -3.82 -12.20
N ALA A 210 14.56 -3.62 -12.11
CA ALA A 210 15.49 -4.58 -11.51
C ALA A 210 15.20 -4.88 -10.03
N TRP A 211 14.58 -3.94 -9.30
CA TRP A 211 14.13 -4.16 -7.93
C TRP A 211 12.69 -4.70 -7.88
N ARG A 212 11.79 -4.17 -8.70
CA ARG A 212 10.36 -4.53 -8.71
C ARG A 212 10.14 -5.98 -9.17
N GLN A 213 10.82 -6.43 -10.22
CA GLN A 213 10.53 -7.71 -10.84
C GLN A 213 10.80 -8.91 -9.92
N PRO A 214 11.94 -9.02 -9.21
CA PRO A 214 12.16 -10.11 -8.26
C PRO A 214 11.21 -10.08 -7.06
N LYS A 215 10.67 -8.91 -6.70
CA LYS A 215 9.66 -8.81 -5.62
C LYS A 215 8.32 -9.44 -6.02
N LEU A 216 8.03 -9.50 -7.32
CA LEU A 216 6.82 -10.11 -7.84
C LEU A 216 6.91 -11.63 -7.98
N ASP A 217 8.09 -12.23 -7.77
CA ASP A 217 8.28 -13.69 -7.74
C ASP A 217 7.41 -14.36 -6.65
N GLN A 218 6.99 -13.59 -5.64
CA GLN A 218 6.00 -14.02 -4.64
C GLN A 218 4.66 -14.45 -5.27
N TRP A 219 4.31 -13.96 -6.45
CA TRP A 219 3.09 -14.30 -7.19
C TRP A 219 3.35 -15.09 -8.48
N GLY A 220 4.60 -15.44 -8.77
CA GLY A 220 4.94 -16.35 -9.86
C GLY A 220 4.73 -15.83 -11.28
N PHE A 221 4.72 -14.51 -11.50
CA PHE A 221 4.57 -13.91 -12.83
C PHE A 221 5.66 -12.86 -13.14
N VAL A 222 5.84 -12.58 -14.43
CA VAL A 222 6.69 -11.48 -14.91
C VAL A 222 5.81 -10.29 -15.26
N CYS A 223 6.08 -9.11 -14.69
CA CYS A 223 5.24 -7.94 -14.94
C CYS A 223 5.58 -7.32 -16.29
N GLN A 224 4.54 -7.13 -17.11
CA GLN A 224 4.65 -6.57 -18.45
C GLN A 224 3.89 -5.24 -18.59
N CYS A 225 3.53 -4.59 -17.47
CA CYS A 225 2.85 -3.29 -17.52
C CYS A 225 3.72 -2.22 -18.21
N ALA A 226 3.13 -1.08 -18.54
CA ALA A 226 3.83 0.02 -19.24
C ALA A 226 5.11 0.51 -18.52
N ALA A 227 5.21 0.36 -17.19
CA ALA A 227 6.44 0.69 -16.44
C ALA A 227 7.53 -0.40 -16.50
N CYS A 228 7.22 -1.59 -17.01
CA CYS A 228 8.16 -2.70 -17.15
C CYS A 228 8.49 -3.01 -18.61
N GLY A 229 7.88 -2.30 -19.57
CA GLY A 229 8.18 -2.44 -20.99
C GLY A 229 9.66 -2.17 -21.31
N ASP A 230 10.19 -2.87 -22.30
CA ASP A 230 11.57 -2.69 -22.79
C ASP A 230 11.65 -1.82 -24.06
N ASP A 231 10.52 -1.22 -24.46
CA ASP A 231 10.47 -0.25 -25.55
C ASP A 231 11.11 1.09 -25.15
N GLU A 232 11.21 2.01 -26.12
CA GLU A 232 11.86 3.30 -25.90
C GLU A 232 11.16 4.16 -24.82
N GLU A 233 9.85 4.02 -24.65
CA GLU A 233 9.14 4.71 -23.56
C GLU A 233 9.41 4.05 -22.22
N GLY A 234 9.40 2.72 -22.15
CA GLY A 234 9.75 1.94 -20.97
C GLY A 234 11.15 2.25 -20.44
N LYS A 235 12.15 2.39 -21.33
CA LYS A 235 13.51 2.83 -20.96
C LYS A 235 13.53 4.23 -20.36
N LYS A 236 12.74 5.17 -20.89
CA LYS A 236 12.63 6.53 -20.34
C LYS A 236 11.95 6.52 -18.97
N ARG A 237 10.88 5.73 -18.81
CA ARG A 237 10.19 5.51 -17.53
C ARG A 237 11.14 4.94 -16.49
N GLU A 238 11.96 3.97 -16.88
CA GLU A 238 12.96 3.36 -15.99
C GLU A 238 14.05 4.35 -15.56
N ALA A 239 14.53 5.20 -16.48
CA ALA A 239 15.46 6.28 -16.14
C ALA A 239 14.84 7.29 -15.14
N ARG A 240 13.55 7.65 -15.33
CA ARG A 240 12.82 8.50 -14.37
C ARG A 240 12.64 7.81 -13.01
N ARG A 241 12.39 6.50 -12.97
CA ARG A 241 12.33 5.71 -11.72
C ARG A 241 13.66 5.65 -11.00
N LYS A 242 14.78 5.51 -11.71
CA LYS A 242 16.10 5.63 -11.09
C LYS A 242 16.28 7.00 -10.43
N GLU A 243 15.90 8.07 -11.12
CA GLU A 243 15.96 9.42 -10.56
C GLU A 243 15.05 9.59 -9.34
N MET A 244 13.80 9.10 -9.41
CA MET A 244 12.87 9.13 -8.29
C MET A 244 13.44 8.40 -7.07
N TYR A 245 14.02 7.22 -7.26
CA TYR A 245 14.69 6.49 -6.18
C TYR A 245 15.83 7.29 -5.55
N ASP A 246 16.68 7.91 -6.37
CA ASP A 246 17.81 8.70 -5.88
C ASP A 246 17.33 9.93 -5.08
N LEU A 247 16.19 10.53 -5.44
CA LEU A 247 15.57 11.65 -4.70
C LEU A 247 14.90 11.17 -3.41
N ASP A 248 14.16 10.07 -3.46
CA ASP A 248 13.47 9.43 -2.33
C ASP A 248 14.47 9.06 -1.22
N GLN A 249 15.59 8.44 -1.57
CA GLN A 249 16.65 8.12 -0.61
C GLN A 249 17.27 9.36 0.04
N LYS A 250 17.42 10.46 -0.72
CA LYS A 250 17.93 11.72 -0.15
C LYS A 250 16.95 12.32 0.85
N LEU A 251 15.65 12.27 0.56
CA LEU A 251 14.60 12.74 1.47
C LEU A 251 14.52 11.87 2.71
N ALA A 252 14.58 10.53 2.57
CA ALA A 252 14.58 9.61 3.71
C ALA A 252 15.76 9.88 4.66
N VAL A 253 16.99 10.04 4.13
CA VAL A 253 18.16 10.39 4.94
C VAL A 253 18.02 11.78 5.57
N GLN A 254 17.48 12.75 4.84
CA GLN A 254 17.23 14.08 5.38
C GLN A 254 16.20 14.07 6.52
N SER A 255 15.12 13.32 6.37
CA SER A 255 14.08 13.18 7.40
C SER A 255 14.64 12.49 8.66
N ALA A 256 15.48 11.47 8.49
CA ALA A 256 16.03 10.71 9.60
C ALA A 256 17.14 11.45 10.37
N TYR A 257 17.99 12.21 9.68
CA TYR A 257 19.20 12.78 10.28
C TYR A 257 19.32 14.30 10.19
N GLY A 258 18.59 14.97 9.29
CA GLY A 258 18.61 16.43 9.15
C GLY A 258 19.92 17.05 8.63
N THR A 259 20.88 16.25 8.14
CA THR A 259 22.27 16.70 7.90
C THR A 259 22.68 16.86 6.44
N GLN A 260 21.87 16.44 5.48
CA GLN A 260 22.30 16.35 4.06
C GLN A 260 21.94 17.58 3.24
N MET A 261 20.82 18.22 3.56
CA MET A 261 20.23 19.28 2.76
C MET A 261 19.75 20.42 3.65
N THR A 262 19.82 21.65 3.13
CA THR A 262 19.02 22.75 3.68
C THR A 262 17.53 22.47 3.45
N PRO A 263 16.61 23.01 4.27
CA PRO A 263 15.17 22.84 4.05
C PRO A 263 14.70 23.29 2.65
N MET A 264 15.33 24.34 2.08
CA MET A 264 15.05 24.78 0.72
C MET A 264 15.47 23.75 -0.34
N GLN A 265 16.61 23.07 -0.16
CA GLN A 265 17.02 21.98 -1.05
C GLN A 265 16.09 20.77 -0.90
N ALA A 266 15.71 20.43 0.34
CA ALA A 266 14.78 19.34 0.60
C ALA A 266 13.39 19.59 -0.02
N LEU A 267 12.86 20.81 0.10
CA LEU A 267 11.64 21.24 -0.59
C LEU A 267 11.73 21.08 -2.11
N LYS A 268 12.84 21.50 -2.72
CA LYS A 268 13.06 21.34 -4.16
C LYS A 268 13.12 19.86 -4.57
N THR A 269 13.79 19.03 -3.77
CA THR A 269 13.86 17.58 -3.97
C THR A 269 12.48 16.93 -3.90
N ALA A 270 11.69 17.22 -2.86
CA ALA A 270 10.31 16.72 -2.71
C ALA A 270 9.39 17.17 -3.84
N THR A 271 9.47 18.44 -4.23
CA THR A 271 8.69 18.99 -5.36
C THR A 271 9.05 18.31 -6.68
N LYS A 272 10.34 18.04 -6.91
CA LYS A 272 10.82 17.33 -8.10
C LYS A 272 10.34 15.87 -8.11
N LEU A 273 10.43 15.18 -6.96
CA LEU A 273 9.94 13.81 -6.81
C LEU A 273 8.44 13.72 -7.12
N ALA A 274 7.62 14.61 -6.53
CA ALA A 274 6.19 14.68 -6.84
C ALA A 274 5.91 14.87 -8.34
N SER A 275 6.69 15.73 -8.99
CA SER A 275 6.54 16.02 -10.42
C SER A 275 6.86 14.79 -11.29
N LEU A 276 7.91 14.05 -10.95
CA LEU A 276 8.27 12.80 -11.64
C LEU A 276 7.23 11.70 -11.41
N GLN A 277 6.71 11.58 -10.19
CA GLN A 277 5.66 10.62 -9.85
C GLN A 277 4.38 10.90 -10.65
N ILE A 278 3.94 12.16 -10.73
CA ILE A 278 2.81 12.57 -11.57
C ILE A 278 3.06 12.21 -13.04
N ALA A 279 4.24 12.55 -13.57
CA ALA A 279 4.59 12.26 -14.97
C ALA A 279 4.60 10.76 -15.27
N GLU A 280 4.95 9.92 -14.29
CA GLU A 280 4.90 8.47 -14.42
C GLU A 280 3.50 7.86 -14.29
N GLY A 281 2.52 8.62 -13.79
CA GLY A 281 1.20 8.10 -13.43
C GLY A 281 1.18 7.40 -12.06
N ILE A 282 2.18 7.63 -11.20
CA ILE A 282 2.18 7.13 -9.83
C ILE A 282 1.18 7.99 -9.03
N ALA A 283 -0.06 7.52 -8.96
CA ALA A 283 -1.17 8.20 -8.32
C ALA A 283 -1.62 7.56 -7.00
N ASN A 284 -0.92 6.53 -6.51
CA ASN A 284 -1.17 5.93 -5.21
C ASN A 284 -0.59 6.81 -4.07
N ARG A 285 -0.58 6.29 -2.83
CA ARG A 285 -0.11 7.04 -1.66
C ARG A 285 1.39 7.36 -1.64
N GLU A 286 2.21 6.84 -2.58
CA GLU A 286 3.61 7.29 -2.71
C GLU A 286 3.70 8.77 -3.13
N LEU A 287 2.75 9.27 -3.93
CA LEU A 287 2.71 10.68 -4.31
C LEU A 287 2.41 11.61 -3.12
N ARG A 288 1.56 11.18 -2.19
CA ARG A 288 1.25 11.99 -1.01
C ARG A 288 2.48 12.12 -0.08
N VAL A 289 3.41 11.15 -0.06
CA VAL A 289 4.71 11.29 0.66
C VAL A 289 5.42 12.57 0.22
N SER A 290 5.52 12.78 -1.09
CA SER A 290 6.18 13.95 -1.65
C SER A 290 5.45 15.26 -1.34
N TYR A 291 4.11 15.26 -1.30
CA TYR A 291 3.33 16.43 -0.88
C TYR A 291 3.52 16.75 0.60
N HIS A 292 3.56 15.73 1.44
CA HIS A 292 3.81 15.85 2.87
C HIS A 292 5.18 16.47 3.15
N ASP A 293 6.25 15.94 2.53
CA ASP A 293 7.60 16.48 2.66
C ASP A 293 7.69 17.91 2.16
N ALA A 294 7.04 18.22 1.03
CA ALA A 294 7.00 19.58 0.52
C ALA A 294 6.26 20.55 1.46
N ALA A 295 5.18 20.11 2.12
CA ALA A 295 4.48 20.90 3.14
C ALA A 295 5.37 21.12 4.37
N ARG A 296 5.99 20.06 4.89
CA ARG A 296 6.92 20.11 6.03
C ARG A 296 8.06 21.09 5.78
N TYR A 297 8.82 20.91 4.69
CA TYR A 297 9.98 21.77 4.41
C TYR A 297 9.59 23.21 4.04
N SER A 298 8.38 23.42 3.51
CA SER A 298 7.83 24.79 3.35
C SER A 298 7.59 25.46 4.70
N LEU A 299 7.13 24.70 5.69
CA LEU A 299 6.93 25.22 7.04
C LEU A 299 8.27 25.48 7.75
N GLU A 300 9.28 24.60 7.57
CA GLU A 300 10.62 24.79 8.13
C GLU A 300 11.30 26.09 7.64
N ILE A 301 11.08 26.49 6.37
CA ILE A 301 11.53 27.79 5.85
C ILE A 301 10.61 28.96 6.23
N LYS A 302 9.67 28.74 7.17
CA LYS A 302 8.68 29.70 7.66
C LYS A 302 7.74 30.26 6.58
N ASN A 303 7.50 29.49 5.52
CA ASN A 303 6.55 29.85 4.47
C ASN A 303 5.22 29.10 4.67
N ALA A 304 4.42 29.60 5.61
CA ALA A 304 3.14 28.97 5.97
C ALA A 304 2.14 28.89 4.80
N LYS A 305 2.14 29.88 3.89
CA LYS A 305 1.27 29.86 2.69
C LYS A 305 1.65 28.72 1.74
N MET A 306 2.94 28.50 1.52
CA MET A 306 3.42 27.36 0.73
C MET A 306 3.16 26.02 1.43
N ALA A 307 3.35 25.97 2.75
CA ALA A 307 3.06 24.77 3.54
C ALA A 307 1.59 24.38 3.43
N LEU A 308 0.68 25.36 3.57
CA LEU A 308 -0.76 25.17 3.39
C LEU A 308 -1.08 24.63 1.98
N LEU A 309 -0.54 25.24 0.93
CA LEU A 309 -0.77 24.81 -0.46
C LEU A 309 -0.38 23.33 -0.67
N TRP A 310 0.76 22.90 -0.15
CA TRP A 310 1.18 21.50 -0.27
C TRP A 310 0.35 20.56 0.61
N ALA A 311 -0.03 20.97 1.80
CA ALA A 311 -0.89 20.18 2.69
C ALA A 311 -2.32 20.03 2.12
N GLU A 312 -2.84 21.03 1.42
CA GLU A 312 -4.12 20.91 0.70
C GLU A 312 -4.04 19.88 -0.42
N LYS A 313 -2.93 19.85 -1.18
CA LYS A 313 -2.68 18.79 -2.18
C LYS A 313 -2.58 17.42 -1.54
N GLU A 314 -1.90 17.30 -0.41
CA GLU A 314 -1.82 16.05 0.37
C GLU A 314 -3.23 15.58 0.79
N ARG A 315 -4.03 16.46 1.40
CA ARG A 315 -5.40 16.17 1.83
C ARG A 315 -6.28 15.72 0.68
N ASP A 316 -6.24 16.45 -0.43
CA ASP A 316 -7.08 16.14 -1.60
C ASP A 316 -6.67 14.80 -2.23
N HIS A 317 -5.39 14.45 -2.19
CA HIS A 317 -4.89 13.15 -2.64
C HIS A 317 -5.25 12.01 -1.69
N GLU A 318 -5.22 12.23 -0.38
CA GLU A 318 -5.69 11.26 0.61
C GLU A 318 -7.20 11.02 0.49
N ARG A 319 -8.00 12.06 0.21
CA ARG A 319 -9.44 11.89 -0.07
C ARG A 319 -9.67 10.91 -1.21
N ILE A 320 -8.84 10.97 -2.25
CA ILE A 320 -8.93 10.11 -3.43
C ILE A 320 -8.48 8.69 -3.11
N CYS A 321 -7.41 8.51 -2.32
CA CYS A 321 -6.88 7.20 -1.99
C CYS A 321 -7.70 6.46 -0.91
N LEU A 322 -8.25 7.20 0.06
CA LEU A 322 -8.77 6.65 1.31
C LEU A 322 -10.27 6.91 1.53
N GLY A 323 -10.79 8.01 0.98
CA GLY A 323 -12.11 8.55 1.32
C GLY A 323 -12.12 9.36 2.63
N GLU A 324 -13.23 10.06 2.87
CA GLU A 324 -13.33 11.07 3.95
C GLU A 324 -13.56 10.47 5.34
N ASP A 325 -14.05 9.24 5.41
CA ASP A 325 -14.29 8.51 6.66
C ASP A 325 -13.00 7.96 7.30
N HIS A 326 -11.91 7.86 6.52
CA HIS A 326 -10.64 7.31 6.97
C HIS A 326 -9.93 8.21 8.02
N PRO A 327 -9.41 7.66 9.13
CA PRO A 327 -8.73 8.44 10.17
C PRO A 327 -7.57 9.29 9.67
N VAL A 328 -6.76 8.74 8.77
CA VAL A 328 -5.64 9.47 8.14
C VAL A 328 -6.13 10.72 7.42
N PHE A 329 -7.21 10.64 6.63
CA PHE A 329 -7.77 11.81 5.95
C PHE A 329 -8.21 12.88 6.96
N LYS A 330 -8.85 12.48 8.07
CA LYS A 330 -9.26 13.39 9.15
C LYS A 330 -8.05 14.07 9.79
N ALA A 331 -6.97 13.33 10.06
CA ALA A 331 -5.74 13.86 10.62
C ALA A 331 -5.05 14.88 9.69
N VAL A 332 -4.93 14.56 8.40
CA VAL A 332 -4.39 15.49 7.40
C VAL A 332 -5.28 16.74 7.27
N SER A 333 -6.61 16.58 7.31
CA SER A 333 -7.56 17.71 7.28
C SER A 333 -7.41 18.63 8.49
N ALA A 334 -7.19 18.08 9.68
CA ALA A 334 -6.91 18.86 10.88
C ALA A 334 -5.60 19.66 10.75
N ARG A 335 -4.55 19.04 10.20
CA ARG A 335 -3.28 19.72 9.92
C ARG A 335 -3.44 20.86 8.91
N VAL A 336 -4.25 20.68 7.86
CA VAL A 336 -4.59 21.76 6.92
C VAL A 336 -5.29 22.91 7.64
N GLY A 337 -6.20 22.63 8.57
CA GLY A 337 -6.86 23.64 9.41
C GLY A 337 -5.84 24.47 10.21
N LEU A 338 -4.91 23.82 10.90
CA LEU A 338 -3.83 24.48 11.64
C LEU A 338 -2.96 25.36 10.73
N LEU A 339 -2.52 24.85 9.58
CA LEU A 339 -1.70 25.60 8.63
C LEU A 339 -2.43 26.82 8.06
N LYS A 340 -3.75 26.73 7.89
CA LYS A 340 -4.58 27.85 7.48
C LYS A 340 -4.58 28.96 8.53
N ASP A 341 -4.74 28.61 9.80
CA ASP A 341 -4.68 29.58 10.90
C ASP A 341 -3.32 30.26 11.02
N ILE A 342 -2.22 29.52 10.79
CA ILE A 342 -0.87 30.09 10.76
C ILE A 342 -0.71 31.02 9.54
N ALA A 343 -1.17 30.61 8.36
CA ALA A 343 -1.05 31.39 7.13
C ALA A 343 -1.86 32.70 7.15
N GLU A 344 -2.97 32.72 7.89
CA GLU A 344 -3.82 33.89 8.11
C GLU A 344 -3.36 34.75 9.31
N GLY A 345 -2.34 34.31 10.05
CA GLY A 345 -1.81 35.03 11.22
C GLY A 345 -2.70 34.94 12.47
N ARG A 346 -3.67 34.02 12.48
CA ARG A 346 -4.52 33.73 13.66
C ARG A 346 -3.75 32.96 14.73
N VAL A 347 -2.75 32.18 14.32
CA VAL A 347 -1.86 31.42 15.19
C VAL A 347 -0.41 31.78 14.84
N GLN A 348 0.40 32.11 15.84
CA GLN A 348 1.83 32.33 15.63
C GLN A 348 2.55 31.00 15.40
N PHE A 349 3.41 30.94 14.39
CA PHE A 349 4.21 29.74 14.12
C PHE A 349 5.09 29.36 15.33
N ASP A 350 4.96 28.11 15.75
CA ASP A 350 5.82 27.46 16.74
C ASP A 350 6.53 26.25 16.11
N LYS A 351 7.79 26.00 16.52
CA LYS A 351 8.60 24.91 15.95
C LYS A 351 8.02 23.53 16.28
N SER A 352 7.31 23.38 17.40
CA SER A 352 6.57 22.15 17.74
C SER A 352 5.52 21.78 16.70
N PHE A 353 5.07 22.72 15.84
CA PHE A 353 4.15 22.38 14.76
C PHE A 353 4.76 21.45 13.70
N LEU A 354 6.09 21.31 13.67
CA LEU A 354 6.75 20.30 12.84
C LEU A 354 6.49 18.87 13.33
N GLU A 355 6.13 18.67 14.60
CA GLU A 355 5.77 17.36 15.15
C GLU A 355 4.47 16.81 14.52
N TYR A 356 3.61 17.67 13.95
CA TYR A 356 2.45 17.21 13.16
C TYR A 356 2.85 16.62 11.79
N PHE A 357 4.13 16.64 11.45
CA PHE A 357 4.73 16.01 10.27
C PHE A 357 5.67 14.85 10.62
N GLU A 358 5.70 14.43 11.89
CA GLU A 358 6.35 13.19 12.36
C GLU A 358 5.28 12.11 12.56
#